data_AF-A0A9D1LFX8-F1
#
_entry.id   AF-A0A9D1LFX8-F1
#
_cell.length_a   1.000
_cell.length_b   1.000
_cell.length_c   1.000
_cell.angle_alpha   90.00
_cell.angle_beta   90.00
_cell.angle_gamma   90.00
#
_symmetry.space_group_name_H-M   'P 1'
#
loop_
_entity.id
_entity.type
_entity.pdbx_description
1 polymer ?
#
loop_
_entity_poly.entity_id
_entity_poly.type
_entity_poly.pdbx_seq_one_letter_code
_entity_poly.pdbx_strand_id
1 'polypeptide(L)'
;MKTMRVILSFVATLLSAASVSGANFHLDCRLHDLQKGDTVFCGSYEYIYFDPIRVDTFPVTEAGRLAVDTQLPHPANMIVWVHDANGKPMSTCFRGADLLAVPGDSVEIEGTVAYLGAAAKSGSIYDDPLVNAYVKEESIFHEKLIGIYRQIAKYRTEENEDSLQKYSALYNQTNSHPRLRQLRDSLLKSNDNLYGAAVYARYIDDCDVDEQQRRLDAFAPEIRNSYFGKLFERHLSTMRSIAVGGT
;
A
#
# COMPACT_ATOMS: atom_id res chain seq x y z
N MET A 1 45.61 -30.96 9.65
CA MET A 1 45.07 -30.49 8.35
C MET A 1 43.85 -31.34 8.03
N LYS A 2 42.65 -30.80 8.24
CA LYS A 2 41.69 -30.35 7.19
C LYS A 2 41.25 -31.54 6.31
N THR A 3 39.98 -31.94 6.25
CA THR A 3 38.77 -31.10 6.25
C THR A 3 37.50 -31.93 6.48
N MET A 4 36.64 -31.40 7.34
CA MET A 4 35.19 -31.61 7.41
C MET A 4 34.55 -31.66 6.01
N ARG A 5 33.62 -32.58 5.81
CA ARG A 5 32.49 -32.39 4.87
C ARG A 5 31.21 -32.40 5.68
N VAL A 6 30.77 -31.19 6.00
CA VAL A 6 29.41 -30.89 6.47
C VAL A 6 28.46 -31.16 5.30
N ILE A 7 27.50 -32.06 5.51
CA ILE A 7 26.36 -32.22 4.61
C ILE A 7 25.46 -31.01 4.86
N LEU A 8 25.46 -30.06 3.93
CA LEU A 8 24.55 -28.93 3.92
C LEU A 8 23.20 -29.44 3.40
N SER A 9 22.26 -29.72 4.31
CA SER A 9 20.87 -30.02 3.94
C SER A 9 20.20 -28.70 3.53
N PHE A 10 20.14 -28.43 2.23
CA PHE A 10 19.35 -27.33 1.67
C PHE A 10 17.89 -27.78 1.62
N VAL A 11 17.13 -27.49 2.68
CA VAL A 11 15.66 -27.59 2.61
C VAL A 11 15.19 -26.38 1.81
N ALA A 12 14.99 -26.58 0.50
CA ALA A 12 14.21 -25.66 -0.30
C ALA A 12 12.75 -25.82 0.13
N THR A 13 12.26 -24.91 0.97
CA THR A 13 10.83 -24.79 1.26
C THR A 13 10.15 -24.44 -0.06
N LEU A 14 9.42 -25.39 -0.64
CA LEU A 14 8.52 -25.15 -1.76
C LEU A 14 7.41 -24.22 -1.25
N LEU A 15 7.61 -22.90 -1.43
CA LEU A 15 6.53 -21.95 -1.28
C LEU A 15 5.43 -22.33 -2.27
N SER A 16 4.20 -22.42 -1.78
CA SER A 16 3.00 -22.44 -2.61
C SER A 16 2.80 -21.04 -3.19
N ALA A 17 3.67 -20.65 -4.14
CA ALA A 17 3.49 -19.43 -4.91
C ALA A 17 2.32 -19.65 -5.87
N ALA A 18 1.29 -18.82 -5.77
CA ALA A 18 0.29 -18.71 -6.81
C ALA A 18 0.88 -17.86 -7.92
N SER A 19 1.48 -18.51 -8.94
CA SER A 19 2.16 -17.81 -10.02
C SER A 19 1.27 -17.66 -11.25
N VAL A 20 1.15 -16.42 -11.75
CA VAL A 20 0.54 -16.11 -13.05
C VAL A 20 1.62 -16.17 -14.15
N SER A 21 1.29 -16.67 -15.34
CA SER A 21 2.21 -16.64 -16.48
C SER A 21 2.61 -15.20 -16.83
N GLY A 22 3.91 -14.95 -16.99
CA GLY A 22 4.42 -13.60 -17.27
C GLY A 22 4.36 -12.64 -16.08
N ALA A 23 4.27 -13.17 -14.84
CA ALA A 23 4.36 -12.35 -13.64
C ALA A 23 5.65 -11.51 -13.63
N ASN A 24 5.49 -10.26 -13.23
CA ASN A 24 6.56 -9.28 -13.18
C ASN A 24 6.56 -8.50 -11.86
N PHE A 25 5.74 -8.88 -10.88
CA PHE A 25 5.76 -8.33 -9.54
C PHE A 25 5.58 -9.46 -8.52
N HIS A 26 6.39 -9.44 -7.46
CA HIS A 26 6.33 -10.41 -6.38
C HIS A 26 5.95 -9.74 -5.06
N LEU A 27 5.02 -10.36 -4.33
CA LEU A 27 4.60 -9.95 -3.00
C LEU A 27 4.72 -11.12 -2.02
N ASP A 28 5.54 -10.95 -0.97
CA ASP A 28 5.61 -11.86 0.19
C ASP A 28 4.83 -11.25 1.36
N CYS A 29 3.72 -11.88 1.74
CA CYS A 29 2.92 -11.49 2.89
C CYS A 29 3.26 -12.38 4.09
N ARG A 30 3.80 -11.79 5.15
CA ARG A 30 4.05 -12.44 6.45
C ARG A 30 3.10 -11.87 7.50
N LEU A 31 1.97 -12.56 7.68
CA LEU A 31 0.88 -12.11 8.54
C LEU A 31 0.67 -13.12 9.67
N HIS A 32 1.17 -12.82 10.88
CA HIS A 32 1.36 -13.82 11.95
C HIS A 32 0.07 -14.54 12.42
N ASP A 33 -1.08 -13.89 12.31
CA ASP A 33 -2.40 -14.40 12.67
C ASP A 33 -3.23 -14.86 11.47
N LEU A 34 -2.66 -14.90 10.25
CA LEU A 34 -3.30 -15.46 9.07
C LEU A 34 -3.50 -16.96 9.20
N GLN A 35 -4.74 -17.43 9.02
CA GLN A 35 -5.10 -18.83 9.22
C GLN A 35 -5.31 -19.55 7.90
N LYS A 36 -5.05 -20.86 7.92
CA LYS A 36 -5.45 -21.73 6.81
C LYS A 36 -6.98 -21.65 6.63
N GLY A 37 -7.41 -21.46 5.39
CA GLY A 37 -8.83 -21.29 5.04
C GLY A 37 -9.26 -19.83 4.92
N ASP A 38 -8.48 -18.87 5.44
CA ASP A 38 -8.67 -17.46 5.14
C ASP A 38 -8.45 -17.21 3.63
N THR A 39 -8.92 -16.06 3.15
CA THR A 39 -8.74 -15.64 1.76
C THR A 39 -8.06 -14.28 1.72
N VAL A 40 -6.91 -14.20 1.04
CA VAL A 40 -6.22 -12.94 0.76
C VAL A 40 -6.62 -12.46 -0.63
N PHE A 41 -6.90 -11.18 -0.74
CA PHE A 41 -7.19 -10.50 -1.99
C PHE A 41 -6.11 -9.48 -2.28
N CYS A 42 -5.68 -9.40 -3.54
CA CYS A 42 -4.76 -8.39 -4.03
C CYS A 42 -5.45 -7.63 -5.17
N GLY A 43 -5.95 -6.43 -4.87
CA GLY A 43 -6.56 -5.54 -5.86
C GLY A 43 -5.57 -4.49 -6.32
N SER A 44 -5.31 -4.40 -7.63
CA SER A 44 -4.48 -3.37 -8.26
C SER A 44 -5.36 -2.37 -9.01
N TYR A 45 -5.10 -1.09 -8.80
CA TYR A 45 -5.90 0.02 -9.33
C TYR A 45 -5.01 1.07 -10.00
N GLU A 46 -5.54 1.75 -11.02
CA GLU A 46 -4.89 2.93 -11.58
C GLU A 46 -4.83 4.06 -10.55
N TYR A 47 -3.70 4.76 -10.50
CA TYR A 47 -3.60 6.01 -9.74
C TYR A 47 -4.49 7.10 -10.37
N ILE A 48 -4.95 8.04 -9.53
CA ILE A 48 -5.89 9.13 -9.85
C ILE A 48 -7.33 8.63 -10.06
N TYR A 49 -7.53 7.72 -11.01
CA TYR A 49 -8.88 7.31 -11.42
C TYR A 49 -9.43 6.14 -10.60
N PHE A 50 -8.57 5.38 -9.91
CA PHE A 50 -8.94 4.18 -9.14
C PHE A 50 -9.68 3.12 -9.96
N ASP A 51 -9.51 3.13 -11.28
CA ASP A 51 -10.04 2.09 -12.16
C ASP A 51 -9.34 0.75 -11.84
N PRO A 52 -10.11 -0.35 -11.67
CA PRO A 52 -9.53 -1.64 -11.34
C PRO A 52 -8.75 -2.20 -12.54
N ILE A 53 -7.47 -2.49 -12.32
CA ILE A 53 -6.62 -3.19 -13.29
C ILE A 53 -6.87 -4.69 -13.16
N ARG A 54 -6.85 -5.20 -11.92
CA ARG A 54 -7.05 -6.61 -11.59
C ARG A 54 -7.37 -6.78 -10.11
N VAL A 55 -8.14 -7.81 -9.78
CA VAL A 55 -8.32 -8.28 -8.41
C VAL A 55 -8.08 -9.78 -8.38
N ASP A 56 -6.97 -10.18 -7.77
CA ASP A 56 -6.61 -11.58 -7.59
C ASP A 56 -7.06 -12.07 -6.22
N THR A 57 -7.43 -13.35 -6.13
CA THR A 57 -7.94 -13.98 -4.90
C THR A 57 -7.14 -15.24 -4.61
N PHE A 58 -6.62 -15.35 -3.39
CA PHE A 58 -5.72 -16.41 -2.97
C PHE A 58 -6.23 -17.08 -1.70
N PRO A 59 -6.67 -18.36 -1.77
CA PRO A 59 -6.98 -19.12 -0.58
C PRO A 59 -5.70 -19.44 0.19
N VAL A 60 -5.71 -19.22 1.50
CA VAL A 60 -4.56 -19.47 2.37
C VAL A 60 -4.45 -20.97 2.65
N THR A 61 -3.40 -21.60 2.10
CA THR A 61 -3.11 -23.02 2.31
C THR A 61 -2.16 -23.28 3.47
N GLU A 62 -1.35 -22.28 3.83
CA GLU A 62 -0.36 -22.30 4.92
C GLU A 62 -0.60 -21.11 5.85
N ALA A 63 -0.66 -21.34 7.15
CA ALA A 63 -0.85 -20.26 8.12
C ALA A 63 0.37 -19.32 8.15
N GLY A 64 0.15 -18.04 8.46
CA GLY A 64 1.21 -17.09 8.71
C GLY A 64 1.85 -16.46 7.46
N ARG A 65 1.70 -17.06 6.27
CA ARG A 65 2.39 -16.60 5.07
C ARG A 65 1.59 -16.82 3.78
N LEU A 66 1.76 -15.90 2.83
CA LEU A 66 1.32 -16.07 1.45
C LEU A 66 2.33 -15.39 0.50
N ALA A 67 2.68 -16.06 -0.59
CA ALA A 67 3.45 -15.44 -1.67
C ALA A 67 2.62 -15.35 -2.95
N VAL A 68 2.65 -14.19 -3.60
CA VAL A 68 1.87 -13.87 -4.78
C VAL A 68 2.79 -13.37 -5.88
N ASP A 69 2.74 -14.01 -7.06
CA ASP A 69 3.33 -13.45 -8.28
C ASP A 69 2.22 -12.99 -9.21
N THR A 70 2.20 -11.70 -9.54
CA THR A 70 1.20 -11.13 -10.45
C THR A 70 1.86 -10.37 -11.60
N GLN A 71 1.08 -10.17 -12.66
CA GLN A 71 1.47 -9.41 -13.82
C GLN A 71 0.81 -8.04 -13.76
N LEU A 72 1.63 -7.00 -13.77
CA LEU A 72 1.22 -5.60 -13.79
C LEU A 72 1.65 -4.95 -15.11
N PRO A 73 0.75 -4.24 -15.80
CA PRO A 73 1.09 -3.54 -17.04
C PRO A 73 1.96 -2.29 -16.80
N HIS A 74 1.85 -1.69 -15.61
CA HIS A 74 2.54 -0.47 -15.18
C HIS A 74 2.46 -0.37 -13.65
N PRO A 75 3.16 0.60 -13.01
CA PRO A 75 2.97 0.86 -11.59
C PRO A 75 1.51 1.09 -11.22
N ALA A 76 1.07 0.50 -10.10
CA ALA A 76 -0.32 0.50 -9.67
C ALA A 76 -0.44 0.67 -8.16
N ASN A 77 -1.59 1.18 -7.71
CA ASN A 77 -1.95 1.14 -6.31
C ASN A 77 -2.48 -0.25 -6.01
N MET A 78 -1.74 -1.05 -5.25
CA MET A 78 -2.20 -2.37 -4.82
C MET A 78 -2.69 -2.29 -3.37
N ILE A 79 -3.88 -2.85 -3.13
CA ILE A 79 -4.47 -3.00 -1.81
C ILE A 79 -4.55 -4.49 -1.52
N VAL A 80 -4.00 -4.91 -0.39
CA VAL A 80 -4.05 -6.29 0.10
C VAL A 80 -5.00 -6.36 1.28
N TRP A 81 -6.01 -7.22 1.21
CA TRP A 81 -6.98 -7.40 2.29
C TRP A 81 -7.32 -8.88 2.51
N VAL A 82 -7.89 -9.18 3.68
CA VAL A 82 -8.13 -10.56 4.12
C VAL A 82 -9.60 -10.72 4.50
N HIS A 83 -10.21 -11.83 4.09
CA HIS A 83 -11.45 -12.34 4.66
C HIS A 83 -11.13 -13.60 5.46
N ASP A 84 -11.84 -13.79 6.58
CA ASP A 84 -11.70 -15.01 7.37
C ASP A 84 -12.25 -16.25 6.63
N ALA A 85 -12.03 -17.44 7.18
CA ALA A 85 -12.52 -18.70 6.62
C ALA A 85 -14.06 -18.77 6.41
N ASN A 86 -14.84 -17.86 6.99
CA ASN A 86 -16.28 -17.75 6.78
C ASN A 86 -16.65 -16.67 5.73
N GLY A 87 -15.64 -16.09 5.06
CA GLY A 87 -15.81 -15.03 4.07
C GLY A 87 -16.08 -13.66 4.68
N LYS A 88 -15.92 -13.48 5.99
CA LYS A 88 -16.19 -12.19 6.65
C LYS A 88 -15.00 -11.25 6.46
N PRO A 89 -15.23 -10.00 6.04
CA PRO A 89 -14.17 -9.02 5.95
C PRO A 89 -13.64 -8.66 7.34
N MET A 90 -12.37 -8.30 7.36
CA MET A 90 -11.73 -7.71 8.52
C MET A 90 -12.41 -6.43 9.02
N SER A 91 -12.58 -6.33 10.35
CA SER A 91 -13.02 -5.07 10.99
C SER A 91 -11.82 -4.17 11.27
N THR A 92 -11.61 -3.19 10.39
CA THR A 92 -10.55 -2.19 10.48
C THR A 92 -11.01 -0.87 9.83
N CYS A 93 -10.36 0.24 10.18
CA CYS A 93 -10.61 1.54 9.57
C CYS A 93 -9.89 1.73 8.22
N PHE A 94 -9.07 0.76 7.80
CA PHE A 94 -8.38 0.76 6.52
C PHE A 94 -8.90 -0.38 5.64
N ARG A 95 -8.91 -0.19 4.32
CA ARG A 95 -9.34 -1.25 3.39
C ARG A 95 -8.38 -2.45 3.35
N GLY A 96 -7.15 -2.28 3.81
CA GLY A 96 -6.09 -3.28 3.73
C GLY A 96 -4.71 -2.64 3.85
N ALA A 97 -3.66 -3.38 3.50
CA ALA A 97 -2.33 -2.83 3.29
C ALA A 97 -2.29 -2.18 1.91
N ASP A 98 -2.08 -0.86 1.87
CA ASP A 98 -1.91 -0.09 0.64
C ASP A 98 -0.42 -0.04 0.27
N LEU A 99 -0.09 -0.40 -0.98
CA LEU A 99 1.26 -0.38 -1.52
C LEU A 99 1.32 0.19 -2.95
N LEU A 100 2.50 0.69 -3.31
CA LEU A 100 2.89 0.96 -4.69
C LEU A 100 3.50 -0.33 -5.23
N ALA A 101 2.80 -0.98 -6.16
CA ALA A 101 3.30 -2.15 -6.86
C ALA A 101 3.92 -1.74 -8.19
N VAL A 102 5.20 -2.03 -8.39
CA VAL A 102 5.97 -1.63 -9.58
C VAL A 102 6.39 -2.88 -10.34
N PRO A 103 6.14 -2.97 -11.67
CA PRO A 103 6.71 -4.04 -12.48
C PRO A 103 8.24 -4.14 -12.32
N GLY A 104 8.72 -5.32 -11.95
CA GLY A 104 10.11 -5.65 -11.66
C GLY A 104 10.39 -5.82 -10.16
N ASP A 105 9.53 -5.30 -9.29
CA ASP A 105 9.78 -5.27 -7.85
C ASP A 105 9.39 -6.57 -7.15
N SER A 106 10.10 -6.82 -6.05
CA SER A 106 9.78 -7.79 -5.02
C SER A 106 9.59 -7.06 -3.69
N VAL A 107 8.39 -7.11 -3.15
CA VAL A 107 7.98 -6.39 -1.93
C VAL A 107 7.56 -7.38 -0.85
N GLU A 108 7.90 -7.08 0.39
CA GLU A 108 7.43 -7.80 1.57
C GLU A 108 6.48 -6.92 2.39
N ILE A 109 5.40 -7.52 2.88
CA ILE A 109 4.57 -6.95 3.94
C ILE A 109 4.60 -7.85 5.18
N GLU A 110 4.85 -7.25 6.34
CA GLU A 110 4.93 -7.97 7.62
C GLU A 110 4.00 -7.35 8.66
N GLY A 111 3.26 -8.20 9.38
CA GLY A 111 2.43 -7.74 10.50
C GLY A 111 1.39 -8.77 10.93
N THR A 112 0.20 -8.26 11.27
CA THR A 112 -0.96 -9.09 11.59
C THR A 112 -2.11 -8.69 10.67
N VAL A 113 -2.97 -9.66 10.34
CA VAL A 113 -4.30 -9.49 9.77
C VAL A 113 -4.98 -8.35 10.55
N ALA A 114 -5.10 -8.44 11.88
CA ALA A 114 -5.73 -7.41 12.73
C ALA A 114 -5.22 -5.96 12.54
N TYR A 115 -3.96 -5.78 12.13
CA TYR A 115 -3.31 -4.49 11.92
C TYR A 115 -2.78 -4.32 10.48
N LEU A 116 -3.40 -4.97 9.48
CA LEU A 116 -2.87 -5.03 8.11
C LEU A 116 -2.64 -3.66 7.47
N GLY A 117 -3.50 -2.67 7.74
CA GLY A 117 -3.31 -1.28 7.27
C GLY A 117 -2.04 -0.59 7.81
N ALA A 118 -1.46 -1.12 8.90
CA ALA A 118 -0.21 -0.69 9.50
C ALA A 118 0.94 -1.67 9.26
N ALA A 119 0.77 -2.69 8.41
CA ALA A 119 1.83 -3.66 8.12
C ALA A 119 3.11 -2.96 7.65
N ALA A 120 4.25 -3.42 8.18
CA ALA A 120 5.57 -2.98 7.75
C ALA A 120 5.78 -3.36 6.27
N LYS A 121 6.55 -2.53 5.55
CA LYS A 121 6.81 -2.69 4.11
C LYS A 121 8.31 -2.61 3.88
N SER A 122 8.84 -3.50 3.05
CA SER A 122 10.26 -3.56 2.71
C SER A 122 10.47 -4.17 1.32
N GLY A 123 11.68 -4.07 0.79
CA GLY A 123 12.06 -4.61 -0.50
C GLY A 123 11.86 -3.61 -1.65
N SER A 124 12.81 -3.64 -2.58
CA SER A 124 12.78 -2.86 -3.83
C SER A 124 12.57 -1.36 -3.56
N ILE A 125 11.48 -0.74 -4.05
CA ILE A 125 11.20 0.68 -3.83
C ILE A 125 11.10 1.09 -2.36
N TYR A 126 10.79 0.15 -1.45
CA TYR A 126 10.67 0.42 -0.01
C TYR A 126 12.01 0.42 0.74
N ASP A 127 13.11 0.04 0.07
CA ASP A 127 14.46 0.10 0.63
C ASP A 127 15.13 1.47 0.42
N ASP A 128 14.52 2.37 -0.38
CA ASP A 128 14.94 3.76 -0.46
C ASP A 128 14.85 4.42 0.93
N PRO A 129 15.91 5.12 1.43
CA PRO A 129 15.93 5.64 2.79
C PRO A 129 14.79 6.62 3.13
N LEU A 130 14.39 7.46 2.17
CA LEU A 130 13.32 8.43 2.38
C LEU A 130 11.96 7.73 2.39
N VAL A 131 11.74 6.80 1.45
CA VAL A 131 10.52 5.97 1.39
C VAL A 131 10.39 5.14 2.65
N ASN A 132 11.45 4.43 3.06
CA ASN A 132 11.48 3.60 4.25
C ASN A 132 11.12 4.40 5.51
N ALA A 133 11.73 5.57 5.68
CA ALA A 133 11.42 6.45 6.80
C ALA A 133 9.96 6.90 6.78
N TYR A 134 9.41 7.26 5.62
CA TYR A 134 8.01 7.66 5.48
C TYR A 134 7.05 6.52 5.85
N VAL A 135 7.20 5.34 5.24
CA VAL A 135 6.27 4.21 5.45
C VAL A 135 6.33 3.67 6.88
N LYS A 136 7.49 3.78 7.55
CA LYS A 136 7.62 3.43 8.96
C LYS A 136 6.82 4.37 9.86
N GLU A 137 6.90 5.68 9.61
CA GLU A 137 6.13 6.66 10.37
C GLU A 137 4.62 6.59 10.06
N GLU A 138 4.27 6.23 8.83
CA GLU A 138 2.89 5.98 8.40
C GLU A 138 2.32 4.75 9.11
N SER A 139 3.09 3.65 9.18
CA SER A 139 2.73 2.43 9.92
C SER A 139 2.44 2.72 11.40
N ILE A 140 3.31 3.47 12.08
CA ILE A 140 3.08 3.88 13.49
C ILE A 140 1.78 4.68 13.65
N PHE A 141 1.51 5.59 12.72
CA PHE A 141 0.28 6.39 12.73
C PHE A 141 -0.96 5.51 12.48
N HIS A 142 -0.91 4.60 11.52
CA HIS A 142 -1.99 3.67 11.21
C HIS A 142 -2.27 2.70 12.34
N GLU A 143 -1.24 2.19 13.04
CA GLU A 143 -1.40 1.31 14.19
C GLU A 143 -2.22 1.99 15.29
N LYS A 144 -1.92 3.26 15.58
CA LYS A 144 -2.68 4.08 16.53
C LYS A 144 -4.15 4.22 16.10
N LEU A 145 -4.41 4.52 14.83
CA LEU A 145 -5.78 4.66 14.31
C LEU A 145 -6.56 3.36 14.39
N ILE A 146 -5.94 2.23 14.03
CA ILE A 146 -6.54 0.89 14.16
C ILE A 146 -6.87 0.60 15.62
N GLY A 147 -5.95 0.90 16.54
CA GLY A 147 -6.17 0.73 17.98
C GLY A 147 -7.40 1.49 18.48
N ILE A 148 -7.56 2.76 18.07
CA ILE A 148 -8.73 3.59 18.42
C ILE A 148 -10.01 3.02 17.78
N TYR A 149 -9.97 2.67 16.49
CA TYR A 149 -11.12 2.13 15.77
C TYR A 149 -11.63 0.82 16.38
N ARG A 150 -10.73 -0.04 16.84
CA ARG A 150 -11.09 -1.29 17.52
C ARG A 150 -11.83 -1.03 18.84
N GLN A 151 -11.49 0.03 19.58
CA GLN A 151 -12.25 0.44 20.76
C GLN A 151 -13.64 0.94 20.37
N ILE A 152 -13.77 1.73 19.29
CA ILE A 152 -15.07 2.15 18.75
C ILE A 152 -15.94 0.93 18.41
N ALA A 153 -15.38 -0.06 17.70
CA ALA A 153 -16.10 -1.28 17.32
C ALA A 153 -16.52 -2.11 18.55
N LYS A 154 -15.65 -2.23 19.55
CA LYS A 154 -15.94 -2.89 20.83
C LYS A 154 -17.11 -2.22 21.55
N TYR A 155 -17.02 -0.92 21.83
CA TYR A 155 -18.04 -0.22 22.63
C TYR A 155 -19.37 -0.02 21.89
N ARG A 156 -19.35 -0.06 20.55
CA ARG A 156 -20.59 -0.16 19.76
C ARG A 156 -21.31 -1.49 20.01
N THR A 157 -20.57 -2.58 20.16
CA THR A 157 -21.13 -3.92 20.42
C THR A 157 -21.61 -4.06 21.87
N GLU A 158 -20.91 -3.41 22.81
CA GLU A 158 -21.27 -3.38 24.24
C GLU A 158 -22.35 -2.33 24.58
N GLU A 159 -22.86 -1.60 23.59
CA GLU A 159 -23.86 -0.53 23.75
C GLU A 159 -23.44 0.55 24.80
N ASN A 160 -22.13 0.84 24.88
CA ASN A 160 -21.58 1.82 25.81
C ASN A 160 -21.39 3.19 25.12
N GLU A 161 -22.40 4.06 25.22
CA GLU A 161 -22.44 5.34 24.53
C GLU A 161 -21.33 6.31 24.95
N ASP A 162 -21.03 6.42 26.25
CA ASP A 162 -20.00 7.33 26.77
C ASP A 162 -18.61 6.99 26.19
N SER A 163 -18.27 5.69 26.20
CA SER A 163 -17.00 5.22 25.65
C SER A 163 -16.98 5.36 24.13
N LEU A 164 -18.10 5.08 23.45
CA LEU A 164 -18.22 5.27 22.01
C LEU A 164 -17.97 6.74 21.61
N GLN A 165 -18.56 7.70 22.32
CA GLN A 165 -18.34 9.14 22.08
C GLN A 165 -16.89 9.53 22.33
N LYS A 166 -16.30 9.08 23.45
CA LYS A 166 -14.90 9.34 23.80
C LYS A 166 -13.94 8.87 22.71
N TYR A 167 -14.05 7.62 22.26
CA TYR A 167 -13.14 7.07 21.25
C TYR A 167 -13.40 7.63 19.85
N SER A 168 -14.65 7.97 19.51
CA SER A 168 -14.98 8.64 18.26
C SER A 168 -14.36 10.05 18.19
N ALA A 169 -14.44 10.81 19.30
CA ALA A 169 -13.77 12.10 19.40
C ALA A 169 -12.24 11.97 19.29
N LEU A 170 -11.66 10.96 19.95
CA LEU A 170 -10.22 10.67 19.85
C LEU A 170 -9.80 10.32 18.42
N TYR A 171 -10.61 9.54 17.70
CA TYR A 171 -10.34 9.21 16.29
C TYR A 171 -10.31 10.48 15.43
N ASN A 172 -11.33 11.33 15.53
CA ASN A 172 -11.45 12.56 14.75
C ASN A 172 -10.36 13.61 15.08
N GLN A 173 -9.85 13.62 16.32
CA GLN A 173 -8.78 14.52 16.75
C GLN A 173 -7.38 13.96 16.45
N THR A 174 -7.28 12.68 16.09
CA THR A 174 -5.99 12.05 15.80
C THR A 174 -5.48 12.51 14.44
N ASN A 175 -4.49 13.39 14.50
CA ASN A 175 -3.81 13.92 13.33
C ASN A 175 -2.47 13.22 13.10
N SER A 176 -2.01 13.21 11.85
CA SER A 176 -0.64 12.78 11.52
C SER A 176 0.37 13.61 12.31
N HIS A 177 1.40 12.97 12.84
CA HIS A 177 2.43 13.64 13.62
C HIS A 177 3.37 14.47 12.72
N PRO A 178 4.07 15.49 13.25
CA PRO A 178 4.85 16.42 12.43
C PRO A 178 5.92 15.75 11.56
N ARG A 179 6.54 14.68 12.06
CA ARG A 179 7.59 13.94 11.34
C ARG A 179 7.03 13.24 10.09
N LEU A 180 5.86 12.62 10.19
CA LEU A 180 5.19 12.00 9.04
C LEU A 180 4.88 13.04 7.96
N ARG A 181 4.39 14.23 8.36
CA ARG A 181 4.14 15.33 7.41
C ARG A 181 5.42 15.81 6.74
N GLN A 182 6.50 16.00 7.50
CA GLN A 182 7.79 16.41 6.95
C GLN A 182 8.33 15.42 5.91
N LEU A 183 8.23 14.12 6.19
CA LEU A 183 8.66 13.06 5.27
C LEU A 183 7.79 13.04 4.02
N ARG A 184 6.47 13.17 4.18
CA ARG A 184 5.53 13.31 3.06
C ARG A 184 5.88 14.51 2.18
N ASP A 185 6.10 15.66 2.78
CA ASP A 185 6.44 16.90 2.05
C ASP A 185 7.78 16.77 1.33
N SER A 186 8.72 16.00 1.89
CA SER A 186 10.00 15.68 1.24
C SER A 186 9.80 14.79 0.01
N LEU A 187 8.94 13.76 0.11
CA LEU A 187 8.55 12.92 -1.02
C LEU A 187 7.83 13.70 -2.11
N LEU A 188 6.87 14.55 -1.72
CA LEU A 188 6.12 15.42 -2.64
C LEU A 188 7.02 16.38 -3.42
N LYS A 189 8.16 16.79 -2.84
CA LYS A 189 9.15 17.68 -3.47
C LYS A 189 10.26 16.95 -4.24
N SER A 190 10.36 15.63 -4.12
CA SER A 190 11.39 14.87 -4.86
C SER A 190 11.01 14.76 -6.34
N ASN A 191 11.93 15.17 -7.21
CA ASN A 191 11.70 15.21 -8.66
C ASN A 191 12.11 13.91 -9.36
N ASP A 192 12.85 13.06 -8.68
CA ASP A 192 13.55 11.88 -9.21
C ASP A 192 13.13 10.57 -8.51
N ASN A 193 12.15 10.62 -7.60
CA ASN A 193 11.69 9.45 -6.87
C ASN A 193 10.29 8.99 -7.34
N LEU A 194 10.19 7.73 -7.77
CA LEU A 194 8.95 7.13 -8.27
C LEU A 194 7.87 7.02 -7.19
N TYR A 195 8.26 6.72 -5.95
CA TYR A 195 7.35 6.71 -4.81
C TYR A 195 6.84 8.13 -4.50
N GLY A 196 7.72 9.14 -4.62
CA GLY A 196 7.34 10.55 -4.53
C GLY A 196 6.28 10.94 -5.57
N ALA A 197 6.42 10.48 -6.82
CA ALA A 197 5.40 10.64 -7.86
C ALA A 197 4.09 9.94 -7.48
N ALA A 198 4.14 8.72 -6.94
CA ALA A 198 2.94 8.01 -6.48
C ALA A 198 2.25 8.72 -5.30
N VAL A 199 3.00 9.30 -4.36
CA VAL A 199 2.44 10.13 -3.29
C VAL A 199 1.77 11.36 -3.88
N TYR A 200 2.41 12.05 -4.83
CA TYR A 200 1.81 13.18 -5.53
C TYR A 200 0.50 12.82 -6.23
N ALA A 201 0.45 11.67 -6.90
CA ALA A 201 -0.77 11.18 -7.56
C ALA A 201 -1.97 11.01 -6.61
N ARG A 202 -1.74 10.80 -5.29
CA ARG A 202 -2.80 10.71 -4.28
C ARG A 202 -3.38 12.07 -3.87
N TYR A 203 -2.65 13.15 -4.13
CA TYR A 203 -3.01 14.53 -3.76
C TYR A 203 -3.27 15.40 -4.98
N ILE A 204 -3.32 14.81 -6.17
CA ILE A 204 -3.36 15.57 -7.41
C ILE A 204 -4.68 16.36 -7.56
N ASP A 205 -5.78 15.82 -7.01
CA ASP A 205 -7.11 16.47 -7.05
C ASP A 205 -7.17 17.74 -6.19
N ASP A 206 -6.26 17.91 -5.22
CA ASP A 206 -6.14 19.12 -4.41
C ASP A 206 -5.32 20.22 -5.12
N CYS A 207 -4.73 19.92 -6.29
CA CYS A 207 -3.87 20.82 -7.03
C CYS A 207 -4.61 21.45 -8.22
N ASP A 208 -4.44 22.75 -8.43
CA ASP A 208 -4.93 23.43 -9.63
C ASP A 208 -4.06 23.14 -10.87
N VAL A 209 -4.54 23.58 -12.05
CA VAL A 209 -3.87 23.39 -13.34
C VAL A 209 -2.43 23.95 -13.35
N ASP A 210 -2.18 25.07 -12.68
CA ASP A 210 -0.88 25.73 -12.68
C ASP A 210 0.12 25.02 -11.76
N GLU A 211 -0.32 24.57 -10.59
CA GLU A 211 0.47 23.73 -9.69
C GLU A 211 0.82 22.40 -10.37
N GLN A 212 -0.14 21.74 -11.01
CA GLN A 212 0.12 20.49 -11.72
C GLN A 212 1.10 20.65 -12.89
N GLN A 213 0.96 21.71 -13.69
CA GLN A 213 1.92 22.02 -14.76
C GLN A 213 3.32 22.26 -14.19
N ARG A 214 3.45 23.09 -13.13
CA ARG A 214 4.73 23.34 -12.47
C ARG A 214 5.35 22.05 -11.94
N ARG A 215 4.55 21.17 -11.34
CA ARG A 215 5.05 19.90 -10.79
C ARG A 215 5.53 18.98 -11.90
N LEU A 216 4.77 18.88 -12.99
CA LEU A 216 5.13 18.09 -14.17
C LEU A 216 6.44 18.56 -14.80
N ASP A 217 6.63 19.87 -14.94
CA ASP A 217 7.87 20.45 -15.49
C ASP A 217 9.08 20.29 -14.56
N ALA A 218 8.85 20.18 -13.25
CA ALA A 218 9.91 19.97 -12.27
C ALA A 218 10.41 18.52 -12.18
N PHE A 219 9.61 17.53 -12.61
CA PHE A 219 10.03 16.12 -12.57
C PHE A 219 11.26 15.87 -13.45
N ALA A 220 12.16 15.03 -12.95
CA ALA A 220 13.31 14.53 -13.68
C ALA A 220 12.85 13.75 -14.92
N PRO A 221 13.66 13.69 -15.99
CA PRO A 221 13.30 13.00 -17.24
C PRO A 221 12.83 11.55 -17.04
N GLU A 222 13.39 10.84 -16.08
CA GLU A 222 13.03 9.46 -15.72
C GLU A 222 11.57 9.37 -15.26
N ILE A 223 11.15 10.27 -14.36
CA ILE A 223 9.77 10.32 -13.88
C ILE A 223 8.83 10.84 -14.96
N ARG A 224 9.24 11.87 -15.71
CA ARG A 224 8.44 12.43 -16.80
C ARG A 224 8.15 11.42 -17.90
N ASN A 225 9.13 10.58 -18.24
CA ASN A 225 8.98 9.53 -19.25
C ASN A 225 8.32 8.24 -18.71
N SER A 226 8.15 8.13 -17.39
CA SER A 226 7.50 6.99 -16.74
C SER A 226 5.98 6.97 -16.96
N TYR A 227 5.33 5.92 -16.45
CA TYR A 227 3.87 5.84 -16.39
C TYR A 227 3.25 7.04 -15.67
N PHE A 228 3.81 7.47 -14.53
CA PHE A 228 3.28 8.59 -13.76
C PHE A 228 3.34 9.91 -14.53
N GLY A 229 4.45 10.20 -15.22
CA GLY A 229 4.56 11.42 -16.02
C GLY A 229 3.49 11.49 -17.11
N LYS A 230 3.28 10.39 -17.85
CA LYS A 230 2.21 10.27 -18.85
C LYS A 230 0.81 10.36 -18.23
N LEU A 231 0.62 9.77 -17.05
CA LEU A 231 -0.63 9.84 -16.30
C LEU A 231 -0.97 11.28 -15.89
N PHE A 232 0.02 12.04 -15.42
CA PHE A 232 -0.13 13.45 -15.06
C PHE A 232 -0.40 14.33 -16.28
N GLU A 233 0.31 14.10 -17.40
CA GLU A 233 0.03 14.79 -18.68
C GLU A 233 -1.42 14.58 -19.13
N ARG A 234 -1.90 13.33 -19.07
CA ARG A 234 -3.28 12.97 -19.40
C ARG A 234 -4.27 13.66 -18.47
N HIS A 235 -4.05 13.60 -17.16
CA HIS A 235 -4.93 14.22 -16.17
C HIS A 235 -5.00 15.75 -16.32
N LEU A 236 -3.85 16.40 -16.51
CA LEU A 236 -3.78 17.85 -16.74
C LEU A 236 -4.52 18.27 -18.02
N SER A 237 -4.43 17.47 -19.09
CA SER A 237 -5.18 17.70 -20.33
C SER A 237 -6.69 17.63 -20.11
N THR A 238 -7.16 16.66 -19.32
CA THR A 238 -8.58 16.54 -18.93
C THR A 238 -9.04 17.76 -18.14
N MET A 239 -8.28 18.20 -17.14
CA MET A 239 -8.62 19.39 -16.34
C MET A 239 -8.73 20.65 -17.19
N ARG A 240 -7.77 20.88 -18.09
CA ARG A 240 -7.81 22.02 -19.03
C ARG A 240 -9.04 21.99 -19.92
N SER A 241 -9.41 20.81 -20.41
CA SER A 241 -10.58 20.64 -21.27
C SER A 241 -11.88 20.98 -20.53
N ILE A 242 -12.00 20.56 -19.27
CA ILE A 242 -13.15 20.87 -18.41
C ILE A 242 -13.21 22.39 -18.12
N ALA A 243 -12.07 23.02 -17.83
CA ALA A 243 -12.01 24.46 -17.56
C ALA A 243 -12.43 25.32 -18.77
N VAL A 244 -12.14 24.87 -20.00
CA VAL A 244 -12.52 25.58 -21.24
C VAL A 244 -13.94 25.28 -21.69
N GLY A 245 -14.47 24.07 -21.42
CA GLY A 245 -15.81 23.63 -21.82
C GLY A 245 -16.93 23.90 -20.80
N GLY A 246 -16.62 24.57 -19.68
CA GLY A 246 -17.57 24.91 -18.61
C GLY A 246 -18.28 26.26 -18.76
N THR A 247 -18.26 26.88 -19.95
CA THR A 247 -19.00 28.12 -20.26
C THR A 247 -20.24 27.87 -21.09
#